data_AF-A0A938DYH7-F1
#
_entry.id   AF-A0A938DYH7-F1
#
_cell.length_a   1.000
_cell.length_b   1.000
_cell.length_c   1.000
_cell.angle_alpha   90.00
_cell.angle_beta   90.00
_cell.angle_gamma   90.00
#
_symmetry.space_group_name_H-M   'P 1'
#
loop_
_entity.id
_entity.type
_entity.pdbx_description
1 polymer ?
#
loop_
_entity_poly.entity_id
_entity_poly.type
_entity_poly.pdbx_seq_one_letter_code
_entity_poly.pdbx_strand_id
1 'polypeptide(L)'
;MNIINNAERVFVSRETQAARIINVLALFALIGVLAGSLHLQLGVGEQPCPLCLIQRSAMIGLAIGPVMNLLWGMKPAHYALSILAAMVGGAGSTRQILLHIADPNDPGYGPAVLGYHLYTWAFITFAVAIVGCAFMLLWNKPFEAQDTGLRFQRSWFRIAALTGIIWVFLDLLVIGISVLPECGLGMCPDDPENITGAGDVGGWLVVLSIGLLAFAIAVAIVSDRKVLKPRTQST
;
A
#
# COMPACT_ATOMS: atom_id res chain seq x y z
N MET A 1 46.76 9.57 -3.24
CA MET A 1 45.44 10.20 -3.47
C MET A 1 44.41 9.15 -3.91
N ASN A 2 44.14 8.12 -3.09
CA ASN A 2 43.22 7.02 -3.46
C ASN A 2 42.48 6.37 -2.27
N ILE A 3 42.66 6.88 -1.04
CA ILE A 3 41.96 6.35 0.15
C ILE A 3 40.69 7.15 0.47
N ILE A 4 40.62 8.41 0.01
CA ILE A 4 39.48 9.30 0.29
C ILE A 4 38.25 8.93 -0.57
N ASN A 5 38.46 8.41 -1.79
CA ASN A 5 37.35 8.06 -2.70
C ASN A 5 36.61 6.75 -2.34
N ASN A 6 37.15 5.92 -1.44
CA ASN A 6 36.44 4.72 -0.98
C ASN A 6 35.63 4.93 0.30
N ALA A 7 35.89 6.01 1.06
CA ALA A 7 35.08 6.38 2.22
C ALA A 7 33.76 7.07 1.83
N GLU A 8 33.68 7.58 0.59
CA GLU A 8 32.48 8.21 0.02
C GLU A 8 31.47 7.18 -0.54
N ARG A 9 31.89 5.91 -0.66
CA ARG A 9 31.00 4.82 -1.05
C ARG A 9 30.46 4.09 0.18
N VAL A 10 29.14 4.03 0.30
CA VAL A 10 28.32 3.24 1.25
C VAL A 10 27.93 3.94 2.56
N PHE A 11 28.11 5.26 2.73
CA PHE A 11 27.29 5.99 3.71
C PHE A 11 25.97 6.40 3.04
N VAL A 12 24.93 5.56 3.19
CA VAL A 12 23.56 6.02 2.99
C VAL A 12 23.41 7.27 3.86
N SER A 13 23.14 8.42 3.25
CA SER A 13 22.93 9.65 4.00
C SER A 13 21.81 9.41 5.01
N ARG A 14 21.91 10.01 6.21
CA ARG A 14 20.88 9.84 7.25
C ARG A 14 19.50 10.22 6.70
N GLU A 15 19.48 11.19 5.79
CA GLU A 15 18.32 11.63 5.04
C GLU A 15 17.71 10.54 4.15
N THR A 16 18.51 9.84 3.33
CA THR A 16 18.01 8.74 2.49
C THR A 16 17.50 7.58 3.34
N GLN A 17 18.17 7.28 4.47
CA GLN A 17 17.69 6.24 5.39
C GLN A 17 16.35 6.63 6.03
N ALA A 18 16.21 7.87 6.51
CA ALA A 18 14.95 8.37 7.07
C ALA A 18 13.82 8.32 6.02
N ALA A 19 14.12 8.74 4.80
CA ALA A 19 13.15 8.75 3.72
C ALA A 19 12.69 7.33 3.32
N ARG A 20 13.56 6.32 3.37
CA ARG A 20 13.16 4.91 3.20
C ARG A 20 12.30 4.41 4.35
N ILE A 21 12.61 4.77 5.59
CA ILE A 21 11.77 4.43 6.76
C ILE A 21 10.37 5.00 6.57
N ILE A 22 10.25 6.25 6.12
CA ILE A 22 8.95 6.88 5.82
C ILE A 22 8.19 6.08 4.76
N ASN A 23 8.84 5.63 3.67
CA ASN A 23 8.18 4.82 2.65
C ASN A 23 7.71 3.46 3.21
N VAL A 24 8.50 2.82 4.07
CA VAL A 24 8.07 1.57 4.73
C VAL A 24 6.89 1.81 5.66
N LEU A 25 6.93 2.87 6.47
CA LEU A 25 5.82 3.24 7.36
C LEU A 25 4.55 3.57 6.58
N ALA A 26 4.68 4.32 5.47
CA ALA A 26 3.56 4.62 4.58
C ALA A 26 2.96 3.33 4.00
N LEU A 27 3.79 2.38 3.58
CA LEU A 27 3.35 1.09 3.07
C LEU A 27 2.56 0.30 4.12
N PHE A 28 3.06 0.22 5.35
CA PHE A 28 2.35 -0.45 6.45
C PHE A 28 1.08 0.29 6.90
N ALA A 29 1.05 1.63 6.81
CA ALA A 29 -0.17 2.39 7.06
C ALA A 29 -1.26 2.06 6.02
N LEU A 30 -0.89 1.97 4.73
CA LEU A 30 -1.82 1.56 3.67
C LEU A 30 -2.28 0.11 3.82
N ILE A 31 -1.38 -0.80 4.19
CA ILE A 31 -1.73 -2.18 4.53
C ILE A 31 -2.74 -2.20 5.68
N GLY A 32 -2.56 -1.37 6.72
CA GLY A 32 -3.52 -1.29 7.83
C GLY A 32 -4.93 -0.90 7.37
N VAL A 33 -5.04 0.09 6.48
CA VAL A 33 -6.33 0.51 5.91
C VAL A 33 -6.94 -0.57 5.03
N LEU A 34 -6.15 -1.19 4.15
CA LEU A 34 -6.59 -2.29 3.28
C LEU A 34 -6.99 -3.52 4.09
N ALA A 35 -6.24 -3.86 5.14
CA ALA A 35 -6.53 -4.94 6.06
C ALA A 35 -7.87 -4.75 6.78
N GLY A 36 -8.15 -3.54 7.27
CA GLY A 36 -9.45 -3.20 7.84
C GLY A 36 -10.58 -3.35 6.81
N SER A 37 -10.34 -2.89 5.58
CA SER A 37 -11.31 -3.05 4.50
C SER A 37 -11.56 -4.51 4.11
N LEU A 38 -10.52 -5.35 4.11
CA LEU A 38 -10.62 -6.77 3.78
C LEU A 38 -11.29 -7.56 4.91
N HIS A 39 -11.03 -7.17 6.16
CA HIS A 39 -11.73 -7.71 7.32
C HIS A 39 -13.24 -7.46 7.22
N LEU A 40 -13.67 -6.28 6.82
CA LEU A 40 -15.10 -5.99 6.63
C LEU A 40 -15.73 -6.82 5.51
N GLN A 41 -14.99 -7.01 4.41
CA GLN A 41 -15.48 -7.84 3.30
C GLN A 41 -15.59 -9.32 3.69
N LEU A 42 -14.52 -9.90 4.23
CA LEU A 42 -14.44 -11.35 4.45
C LEU A 42 -14.98 -11.80 5.82
N GLY A 43 -14.87 -10.95 6.83
CA GLY A 43 -15.31 -11.23 8.19
C GLY A 43 -16.76 -10.84 8.41
N VAL A 44 -17.08 -9.55 8.23
CA VAL A 44 -18.43 -9.01 8.43
C VAL A 44 -19.37 -9.37 7.27
N GLY A 45 -18.82 -9.60 6.08
CA GLY A 45 -19.60 -9.98 4.90
C GLY A 45 -20.18 -8.79 4.14
N GLU A 46 -19.56 -7.61 4.27
CA GLU A 46 -19.93 -6.46 3.45
C GLU A 46 -19.48 -6.67 2.01
N GLN A 47 -20.46 -6.79 1.13
CA GLN A 47 -20.23 -6.97 -0.30
C GLN A 47 -19.51 -5.75 -0.89
N PRO A 48 -18.64 -5.90 -1.90
CA PRO A 48 -17.93 -4.77 -2.47
C PRO A 48 -18.83 -3.92 -3.38
N CYS A 49 -19.00 -2.63 -3.05
CA CYS A 49 -19.60 -1.66 -3.96
C CYS A 49 -18.63 -1.26 -5.11
N PRO A 50 -19.11 -0.87 -6.31
CA PRO A 50 -18.25 -0.47 -7.44
C PRO A 50 -17.28 0.65 -7.10
N LEU A 51 -17.74 1.67 -6.35
CA LEU A 51 -16.91 2.79 -5.94
C LEU A 51 -15.86 2.36 -4.91
N CYS A 52 -16.20 1.42 -4.04
CA CYS A 52 -15.31 0.85 -3.03
C CYS A 52 -14.14 0.13 -3.71
N LEU A 53 -14.39 -0.61 -4.80
CA LEU A 53 -13.34 -1.27 -5.58
C LEU A 53 -12.38 -0.28 -6.23
N ILE A 54 -12.90 0.85 -6.74
CA ILE A 54 -12.06 1.93 -7.27
C ILE A 54 -11.17 2.50 -6.16
N GLN A 55 -11.73 2.74 -4.97
CA GLN A 55 -10.97 3.26 -3.82
C GLN A 55 -9.87 2.28 -3.39
N ARG A 56 -10.17 0.99 -3.25
CA ARG A 56 -9.16 -0.03 -2.88
C ARG A 56 -8.06 -0.15 -3.94
N SER A 57 -8.43 -0.17 -5.21
CA SER A 57 -7.47 -0.20 -6.32
C SER A 57 -6.60 1.05 -6.35
N ALA A 58 -7.17 2.22 -6.04
CA ALA A 58 -6.44 3.46 -5.92
C ALA A 58 -5.49 3.49 -4.72
N MET A 59 -5.85 2.89 -3.57
CA MET A 59 -4.94 2.73 -2.42
C MET A 59 -3.76 1.80 -2.76
N ILE A 60 -3.99 0.74 -3.53
CA ILE A 60 -2.92 -0.11 -4.06
C ILE A 60 -2.06 0.69 -5.05
N GLY A 61 -2.67 1.48 -5.93
CA GLY A 61 -1.97 2.42 -6.81
C GLY A 61 -1.10 3.42 -6.06
N LEU A 62 -1.59 3.92 -4.93
CA LEU A 62 -0.87 4.82 -4.05
C LEU A 62 0.39 4.15 -3.45
N ALA A 63 0.34 2.84 -3.16
CA ALA A 63 1.48 2.07 -2.67
C ALA A 63 2.59 1.88 -3.73
N ILE A 64 2.30 2.04 -5.03
CA ILE A 64 3.28 1.84 -6.11
C ILE A 64 4.49 2.76 -5.93
N GLY A 65 4.30 4.05 -5.64
CA GLY A 65 5.42 4.99 -5.46
C GLY A 65 6.40 4.56 -4.36
N PRO A 66 5.94 4.30 -3.12
CA PRO A 66 6.75 3.73 -2.06
C PRO A 66 7.45 2.42 -2.43
N VAL A 67 6.74 1.50 -3.10
CA VAL A 67 7.32 0.23 -3.56
C VAL A 67 8.46 0.49 -4.56
N MET A 68 8.25 1.35 -5.55
CA MET A 68 9.26 1.72 -6.55
C MET A 68 10.47 2.40 -5.89
N ASN A 69 10.24 3.30 -4.93
CA ASN A 69 11.30 3.96 -4.16
C ASN A 69 12.16 2.95 -3.39
N LEU A 70 11.53 1.94 -2.78
CA LEU A 70 12.23 0.91 -2.01
C LEU A 70 13.00 -0.06 -2.94
N LEU A 71 12.45 -0.42 -4.10
CA LEU A 71 13.08 -1.39 -5.00
C LEU A 71 14.14 -0.77 -5.93
N TRP A 72 13.90 0.43 -6.44
CA TRP A 72 14.70 1.07 -7.50
C TRP A 72 15.39 2.36 -7.06
N GLY A 73 15.22 2.75 -5.79
CA GLY A 73 15.80 3.96 -5.23
C GLY A 73 14.85 5.17 -5.33
N MET A 74 15.14 6.18 -4.51
CA MET A 74 14.30 7.37 -4.35
C MET A 74 14.25 8.22 -5.62
N LYS A 75 13.05 8.42 -6.17
CA LYS A 75 12.84 9.32 -7.32
C LYS A 75 11.54 10.13 -7.16
N PRO A 76 11.54 11.42 -7.54
CA PRO A 76 10.31 12.24 -7.52
C PRO A 76 9.16 11.66 -8.35
N ALA A 77 9.49 11.07 -9.50
CA ALA A 77 8.50 10.47 -10.40
C ALA A 77 7.65 9.37 -9.75
N HIS A 78 8.21 8.63 -8.78
CA HIS A 78 7.48 7.58 -8.07
C HIS A 78 6.36 8.17 -7.20
N TYR A 79 6.61 9.30 -6.52
CA TYR A 79 5.59 10.00 -5.75
C TYR A 79 4.52 10.65 -6.63
N ALA A 80 4.90 11.10 -7.83
CA ALA A 80 3.92 11.62 -8.79
C ALA A 80 2.89 10.55 -9.18
N LEU A 81 3.32 9.29 -9.39
CA LEU A 81 2.40 8.18 -9.63
C LEU A 81 1.47 7.92 -8.44
N SER A 82 2.00 7.95 -7.22
CA SER A 82 1.20 7.85 -6.00
C SER A 82 0.15 8.95 -5.90
N ILE A 83 0.52 10.21 -6.19
CA ILE A 83 -0.41 11.34 -6.18
C ILE A 83 -1.50 11.16 -7.23
N LEU A 84 -1.17 10.72 -8.45
CA LEU A 84 -2.17 10.48 -9.49
C LEU A 84 -3.17 9.39 -9.07
N ALA A 85 -2.69 8.30 -8.49
CA ALA A 85 -3.57 7.26 -7.94
C ALA A 85 -4.46 7.81 -6.81
N ALA A 86 -3.89 8.63 -5.92
CA ALA A 86 -4.63 9.26 -4.83
C ALA A 86 -5.71 10.22 -5.32
N MET A 87 -5.46 10.95 -6.41
CA MET A 87 -6.46 11.83 -7.02
C MET A 87 -7.65 11.04 -7.57
N VAL A 88 -7.40 9.90 -8.22
CA VAL A 88 -8.46 9.01 -8.73
C VAL A 88 -9.28 8.43 -7.57
N GLY A 89 -8.61 7.90 -6.54
CA GLY A 89 -9.27 7.37 -5.34
C GLY A 89 -10.03 8.44 -4.54
N GLY A 90 -9.45 9.63 -4.43
CA GLY A 90 -10.07 10.80 -3.81
C GLY A 90 -11.31 11.24 -4.56
N ALA A 91 -11.28 11.32 -5.90
CA ALA A 91 -12.45 11.63 -6.71
C ALA A 91 -13.56 10.58 -6.55
N GLY A 92 -13.20 9.29 -6.50
CA GLY A 92 -14.14 8.20 -6.21
C GLY A 92 -14.78 8.35 -4.82
N SER A 93 -13.98 8.65 -3.80
CA SER A 93 -14.45 8.85 -2.43
C SER A 93 -15.37 10.08 -2.33
N THR A 94 -14.98 11.20 -2.94
CA THR A 94 -15.81 12.42 -3.01
C THR A 94 -17.13 12.15 -3.68
N ARG A 95 -17.16 11.40 -4.79
CA ARG A 95 -18.43 11.02 -5.45
C ARG A 95 -19.33 10.25 -4.48
N GLN A 96 -18.79 9.29 -3.73
CA GLN A 96 -19.59 8.53 -2.77
C GLN A 96 -20.14 9.41 -1.64
N ILE A 97 -19.30 10.31 -1.10
CA ILE A 97 -19.73 11.29 -0.10
C ILE A 97 -20.90 12.14 -0.64
N LEU A 98 -20.77 12.66 -1.86
CA LEU A 98 -21.79 13.50 -2.47
C LEU A 98 -23.11 12.77 -2.72
N LEU A 99 -23.07 11.47 -3.05
CA LEU A 99 -24.28 10.67 -3.22
C LEU A 99 -25.06 10.53 -1.91
N HIS A 100 -24.39 10.22 -0.81
CA HIS A 100 -25.05 10.03 0.48
C HIS A 100 -25.41 11.34 1.19
N ILE A 101 -24.77 12.47 0.86
CA ILE A 101 -25.19 13.79 1.37
C ILE A 101 -26.44 14.31 0.62
N ALA A 102 -26.69 13.84 -0.62
CA ALA A 102 -27.78 14.34 -1.44
C ALA A 102 -29.17 13.94 -0.92
N ASP A 103 -29.30 12.81 -0.23
CA ASP A 103 -30.54 12.38 0.43
C ASP A 103 -30.40 12.47 1.96
N PRO A 104 -31.12 13.38 2.63
CA PRO A 104 -31.07 13.53 4.08
C PRO A 104 -31.57 12.32 4.87
N ASN A 105 -32.31 11.41 4.24
CA ASN A 105 -32.82 10.19 4.88
C ASN A 105 -31.95 8.96 4.60
N ASP A 106 -30.84 9.13 3.87
CA ASP A 106 -29.93 8.04 3.56
C ASP A 106 -29.13 7.66 4.82
N PRO A 107 -29.22 6.40 5.30
CA PRO A 107 -28.41 5.93 6.43
C PRO A 107 -26.91 5.83 6.09
N GLY A 108 -26.54 5.95 4.82
CA GLY A 108 -25.19 5.81 4.29
C GLY A 108 -24.78 4.35 4.09
N TYR A 109 -23.79 4.16 3.22
CA TYR A 109 -23.24 2.83 2.93
C TYR A 109 -22.11 2.42 3.91
N GLY A 110 -22.19 1.20 4.44
CA GLY A 110 -21.19 0.57 5.29
C GLY A 110 -21.13 1.12 6.73
N PRO A 111 -20.33 0.51 7.62
CA PRO A 111 -20.28 0.88 9.03
C PRO A 111 -19.61 2.24 9.22
N ALA A 112 -20.10 2.97 10.23
CA ALA A 112 -19.44 4.18 10.70
C ALA A 112 -18.36 3.84 11.73
N VAL A 113 -17.14 4.33 11.50
CA VAL A 113 -16.03 4.25 12.44
C VAL A 113 -15.78 5.65 12.98
N LEU A 114 -15.86 5.83 14.30
CA LEU A 114 -15.72 7.13 14.97
C LEU A 114 -16.69 8.20 14.42
N GLY A 115 -17.89 7.79 14.00
CA GLY A 115 -18.94 8.69 13.48
C GLY A 115 -18.83 9.04 12.01
N TYR A 116 -17.85 8.50 11.26
CA TYR A 116 -17.73 8.67 9.82
C TYR A 116 -17.75 7.34 9.08
N HIS A 117 -18.47 7.29 7.96
CA HIS A 117 -18.45 6.13 7.07
C HIS A 117 -17.09 5.94 6.39
N LEU A 118 -16.81 4.72 5.96
CA LEU A 118 -15.52 4.31 5.42
C LEU A 118 -15.09 5.10 4.18
N TYR A 119 -16.03 5.52 3.33
CA TYR A 119 -15.73 6.35 2.17
C TYR A 119 -15.19 7.74 2.55
N THR A 120 -15.56 8.26 3.73
CA THR A 120 -15.00 9.51 4.26
C THR A 120 -13.58 9.28 4.78
N TRP A 121 -13.34 8.16 5.45
CA TRP A 121 -11.99 7.74 5.85
C TRP A 121 -11.08 7.46 4.66
N ALA A 122 -11.61 6.91 3.56
CA ALA A 122 -10.88 6.73 2.31
C ALA A 122 -10.45 8.09 1.75
N PHE A 123 -11.36 9.08 1.68
CA PHE A 123 -11.02 10.43 1.27
C PHE A 123 -9.90 11.05 2.13
N ILE A 124 -10.01 10.95 3.46
CA ILE A 124 -8.99 11.43 4.40
C ILE A 124 -7.64 10.75 4.14
N THR A 125 -7.64 9.44 3.91
CA THR A 125 -6.43 8.66 3.60
C THR A 125 -5.75 9.18 2.35
N PHE A 126 -6.50 9.41 1.26
CA PHE A 126 -5.96 9.98 0.03
C PHE A 126 -5.44 11.41 0.22
N ALA A 127 -6.15 12.26 0.96
CA ALA A 127 -5.71 13.62 1.23
C ALA A 127 -4.40 13.65 2.03
N VAL A 128 -4.31 12.85 3.09
CA VAL A 128 -3.09 12.70 3.91
C VAL A 128 -1.93 12.17 3.05
N ALA A 129 -2.20 11.20 2.17
CA ALA A 129 -1.18 10.64 1.30
C ALA A 129 -0.65 11.66 0.27
N ILE A 130 -1.52 12.48 -0.32
CA ILE A 130 -1.11 13.57 -1.23
C ILE A 130 -0.21 14.56 -0.50
N VAL A 131 -0.62 15.00 0.69
CA VAL A 131 0.17 15.92 1.52
C VAL A 131 1.51 15.30 1.92
N GLY A 132 1.51 14.03 2.33
CA GLY A 132 2.74 13.29 2.65
C GLY A 132 3.69 13.18 1.46
N CYS A 133 3.17 12.86 0.27
CA CYS A 133 3.95 12.84 -0.96
C CYS A 133 4.50 14.23 -1.31
N ALA A 134 3.72 15.29 -1.13
CA ALA A 134 4.17 16.67 -1.35
C ALA A 134 5.33 17.04 -0.41
N PHE A 135 5.24 16.69 0.88
CA PHE A 135 6.36 16.89 1.81
C PHE A 135 7.61 16.10 1.42
N MET A 136 7.45 14.86 0.95
CA MET A 136 8.58 14.07 0.43
C MET A 136 9.21 14.70 -0.82
N LEU A 137 8.39 15.29 -1.70
CA LEU A 137 8.87 15.98 -2.90
C LEU A 137 9.60 17.29 -2.58
N LEU A 138 9.22 17.99 -1.51
CA LEU A 138 9.95 19.17 -1.03
C LEU A 138 11.33 18.82 -0.43
N TRP A 139 11.54 17.55 -0.06
CA TRP A 139 12.81 17.09 0.49
C TRP A 139 13.75 16.64 -0.64
N ASN A 140 14.62 17.54 -1.11
CA ASN A 140 15.50 17.26 -2.25
C ASN A 140 16.65 16.28 -1.96
N LYS A 141 17.22 16.34 -0.75
CA LYS A 141 18.44 15.58 -0.38
C LYS A 141 18.37 14.06 -0.64
N PRO A 142 17.26 13.34 -0.34
CA PRO A 142 17.13 11.92 -0.62
C PRO A 142 17.18 11.57 -2.11
N PHE A 143 16.86 12.51 -3.01
CA PHE A 143 16.88 12.32 -4.47
C PHE A 143 18.25 12.57 -5.10
N GLU A 144 19.09 13.39 -4.45
CA GLU A 144 20.45 13.68 -4.91
C GLU A 144 21.42 12.53 -4.61
N ALA A 145 21.13 11.75 -3.57
CA ALA A 145 21.86 10.52 -3.29
C ALA A 145 21.61 9.50 -4.42
N GLN A 146 22.66 8.91 -4.99
CA GLN A 146 22.56 7.80 -5.94
C GLN A 146 22.04 6.53 -5.25
N ASP A 147 20.75 6.53 -4.92
CA ASP A 147 20.11 5.47 -4.18
C ASP A 147 19.91 4.22 -5.05
N THR A 148 20.30 3.06 -4.51
CA THR A 148 20.17 1.75 -5.16
C THR A 148 19.05 0.90 -4.55
N GLY A 149 18.18 1.52 -3.74
CA GLY A 149 17.05 0.87 -3.08
C GLY A 149 17.50 -0.07 -1.96
N LEU A 150 16.78 -1.19 -1.78
CA LEU A 150 16.98 -2.16 -0.69
C LEU A 150 18.16 -3.14 -0.90
N ARG A 151 18.86 -3.10 -2.05
CA ARG A 151 19.85 -4.13 -2.44
C ARG A 151 20.95 -4.37 -1.41
N PHE A 152 21.47 -3.30 -0.81
CA PHE A 152 22.59 -3.34 0.15
C PHE A 152 22.18 -2.98 1.59
N GLN A 153 20.89 -3.11 1.91
CA GLN A 153 20.38 -2.76 3.25
C GLN A 153 20.55 -3.89 4.27
N ARG A 154 20.54 -3.52 5.56
CA ARG A 154 20.55 -4.48 6.67
C ARG A 154 19.40 -5.49 6.50
N SER A 155 19.68 -6.76 6.81
CA SER A 155 18.76 -7.86 6.55
C SER A 155 17.37 -7.65 7.16
N TRP A 156 17.26 -7.15 8.40
CA TRP A 156 15.96 -6.94 9.05
C TRP A 156 15.12 -5.84 8.38
N PHE A 157 15.74 -4.73 7.96
CA PHE A 157 15.03 -3.64 7.27
C PHE A 157 14.56 -4.08 5.89
N ARG A 158 15.41 -4.85 5.19
CA ARG A 158 15.06 -5.46 3.91
C ARG A 158 13.90 -6.46 4.05
N ILE A 159 13.88 -7.26 5.11
CA ILE A 159 12.75 -8.16 5.40
C ILE A 159 11.47 -7.34 5.60
N ALA A 160 11.48 -6.34 6.50
CA ALA A 160 10.28 -5.54 6.77
C ALA A 160 9.72 -4.86 5.52
N ALA A 161 10.58 -4.27 4.70
CA ALA A 161 10.16 -3.61 3.46
C ALA A 161 9.61 -4.62 2.43
N LEU A 162 10.27 -5.78 2.25
CA LEU A 162 9.78 -6.83 1.36
C LEU A 162 8.46 -7.44 1.87
N THR A 163 8.29 -7.61 3.18
CA THR A 163 7.03 -8.05 3.78
C THR A 163 5.90 -7.10 3.37
N GLY A 164 6.08 -5.78 3.53
CA GLY A 164 5.08 -4.82 3.11
C GLY A 164 4.78 -4.88 1.60
N ILE A 165 5.81 -4.99 0.75
CA ILE A 165 5.64 -5.06 -0.71
C ILE A 165 4.84 -6.31 -1.11
N ILE A 166 5.21 -7.47 -0.54
CA ILE A 166 4.54 -8.73 -0.82
C ILE A 166 3.11 -8.70 -0.28
N TRP A 167 2.88 -8.12 0.90
CA TRP A 167 1.56 -8.02 1.49
C TRP A 167 0.62 -7.20 0.58
N VAL A 168 1.02 -6.01 0.14
CA VAL A 168 0.20 -5.21 -0.79
C VAL A 168 -0.11 -5.97 -2.08
N PHE A 169 0.86 -6.75 -2.58
CA PHE A 169 0.65 -7.59 -3.76
C PHE A 169 -0.36 -8.72 -3.49
N LEU A 170 -0.30 -9.36 -2.32
CA LEU A 170 -1.28 -10.36 -1.91
C LEU A 170 -2.67 -9.75 -1.72
N ASP A 171 -2.78 -8.57 -1.11
CA ASP A 171 -4.05 -7.85 -0.97
C ASP A 171 -4.66 -7.55 -2.35
N LEU A 172 -3.86 -7.12 -3.31
CA LEU A 172 -4.30 -6.93 -4.71
C LEU A 172 -4.86 -8.23 -5.31
N LEU A 173 -4.16 -9.36 -5.10
CA LEU A 173 -4.64 -10.65 -5.58
C LEU A 173 -5.95 -11.06 -4.92
N VAL A 174 -6.06 -10.90 -3.60
CA VAL A 174 -7.29 -11.23 -2.86
C VAL A 174 -8.44 -10.36 -3.34
N ILE A 175 -8.25 -9.03 -3.42
CA ILE A 175 -9.28 -8.11 -3.92
C ILE A 175 -9.69 -8.50 -5.35
N GLY A 176 -8.75 -8.79 -6.25
CA GLY A 176 -9.07 -9.16 -7.63
C GLY A 176 -9.80 -10.50 -7.74
N ILE A 177 -9.44 -11.49 -6.93
CA ILE A 177 -10.11 -12.80 -6.90
C ILE A 177 -11.54 -12.65 -6.35
N SER A 178 -11.73 -11.82 -5.33
CA SER A 178 -13.03 -11.49 -4.71
C SER A 178 -13.86 -10.45 -5.49
N VAL A 179 -13.61 -10.26 -6.79
CA VAL A 179 -14.52 -9.53 -7.69
C VAL A 179 -15.27 -10.51 -8.59
N LEU A 180 -14.65 -11.64 -8.95
CA LEU A 180 -15.21 -12.55 -9.94
C LEU A 180 -16.49 -13.25 -9.44
N PRO A 181 -16.56 -13.81 -8.22
CA PRO A 181 -17.80 -14.36 -7.67
C PRO A 181 -18.93 -13.34 -7.49
N GLU A 182 -18.59 -12.12 -7.09
CA GLU A 182 -19.51 -11.11 -6.59
C GLU A 182 -20.10 -10.25 -7.71
N CYS A 183 -19.27 -9.89 -8.70
CA CYS A 183 -19.66 -9.02 -9.81
C CYS A 183 -19.71 -9.74 -11.16
N GLY A 184 -19.24 -10.99 -11.23
CA GLY A 184 -19.11 -11.74 -12.48
C GLY A 184 -18.18 -11.03 -13.46
N LEU A 185 -18.56 -11.03 -14.74
CA LEU A 185 -17.89 -10.25 -15.79
C LEU A 185 -18.56 -8.89 -16.05
N GLY A 186 -19.54 -8.51 -15.22
CA GLY A 186 -20.35 -7.31 -15.38
C GLY A 186 -20.01 -6.20 -14.37
N MET A 187 -20.88 -5.19 -14.29
CA MET A 187 -20.80 -4.17 -13.25
C MET A 187 -21.39 -4.71 -11.94
N CYS A 188 -20.73 -4.45 -10.81
CA CYS A 188 -21.29 -4.76 -9.50
C CYS A 188 -22.56 -3.91 -9.25
N PRO A 189 -23.53 -4.41 -8.46
CA PRO A 189 -24.65 -3.58 -7.98
C PRO A 189 -24.13 -2.39 -7.16
N ASP A 190 -24.79 -1.24 -7.25
CA ASP A 190 -24.35 -0.03 -6.54
C ASP A 190 -24.38 -0.21 -5.01
N ASP A 191 -25.45 -0.82 -4.46
CA ASP A 191 -25.62 -1.12 -3.04
C ASP A 191 -26.04 -2.60 -2.84
N PRO A 192 -25.08 -3.54 -2.73
CA PRO A 192 -25.37 -4.95 -2.50
C PRO A 192 -25.73 -5.24 -1.03
N GLU A 193 -26.65 -6.19 -0.80
CA GLU A 193 -26.99 -6.67 0.54
C GLU A 193 -25.83 -7.46 1.16
N ASN A 194 -25.65 -7.32 2.48
CA ASN A 194 -24.62 -8.03 3.22
C ASN A 194 -24.84 -9.55 3.19
N ILE A 195 -23.76 -10.30 2.99
CA ILE A 195 -23.76 -11.76 3.03
C ILE A 195 -23.23 -12.28 4.38
N THR A 196 -23.45 -13.56 4.68
CA THR A 196 -22.78 -14.19 5.83
C THR A 196 -21.28 -14.32 5.58
N GLY A 197 -20.49 -13.46 6.24
CA GLY A 197 -19.03 -13.55 6.28
C GLY A 197 -18.50 -14.63 7.23
N ALA A 198 -17.18 -14.74 7.33
CA ALA A 198 -16.49 -15.68 8.22
C ALA A 198 -16.59 -15.33 9.72
N GLY A 199 -17.28 -14.24 10.06
CA GLY A 199 -17.32 -13.66 11.41
C GLY A 199 -16.10 -12.78 11.70
N ASP A 200 -16.19 -11.96 12.75
CA ASP A 200 -15.14 -11.00 13.14
C ASP A 200 -13.76 -11.67 13.30
N VAL A 201 -13.70 -12.74 14.10
CA VAL A 201 -12.47 -13.53 14.32
C VAL A 201 -11.99 -14.16 13.01
N GLY A 202 -12.89 -14.72 12.21
CA GLY A 202 -12.55 -15.34 10.93
C GLY A 202 -11.92 -14.36 9.94
N GLY A 203 -12.48 -13.16 9.82
CA GLY A 203 -11.94 -12.10 8.96
C GLY A 203 -10.52 -11.69 9.36
N TRP A 204 -10.27 -11.48 10.66
CA TRP A 204 -8.92 -11.16 11.14
C TRP A 204 -7.93 -12.32 10.95
N LEU A 205 -8.36 -13.57 11.13
CA LEU A 205 -7.50 -14.74 10.86
C LEU A 205 -7.06 -14.78 9.40
N VAL A 206 -7.96 -14.49 8.46
CA VAL A 206 -7.60 -14.43 7.03
C VAL A 206 -6.58 -13.31 6.78
N VAL A 207 -6.85 -12.08 7.25
CA VAL A 207 -5.95 -10.93 7.09
C VAL A 207 -4.56 -11.20 7.69
N LEU A 208 -4.50 -11.76 8.90
CA LEU A 208 -3.25 -12.10 9.56
C LEU A 208 -2.51 -13.25 8.85
N SER A 209 -3.23 -14.21 8.27
CA SER A 209 -2.61 -15.29 7.48
C SER A 209 -1.90 -14.75 6.23
N ILE A 210 -2.47 -13.73 5.57
CA ILE A 210 -1.85 -13.04 4.43
C ILE A 210 -0.56 -12.34 4.87
N GLY A 211 -0.60 -11.63 6.00
CA GLY A 211 0.58 -10.98 6.58
C GLY A 211 1.69 -11.96 6.97
N LEU A 212 1.34 -13.09 7.60
CA LEU A 212 2.28 -14.15 7.94
C LEU A 212 2.90 -14.79 6.70
N LEU A 213 2.09 -15.03 5.65
CA LEU A 213 2.58 -15.55 4.38
C LEU A 213 3.55 -14.55 3.71
N ALA A 214 3.20 -13.27 3.67
CA ALA A 214 4.08 -12.22 3.14
C ALA A 214 5.41 -12.13 3.91
N PHE A 215 5.35 -12.26 5.24
CA PHE A 215 6.54 -12.28 6.08
C PHE A 215 7.42 -13.50 5.81
N ALA A 216 6.83 -14.70 5.75
CA ALA A 216 7.56 -15.94 5.47
C ALA A 216 8.26 -15.89 4.11
N ILE A 217 7.59 -15.39 3.06
CA ILE A 217 8.18 -15.22 1.73
C ILE A 217 9.33 -14.21 1.78
N ALA A 218 9.16 -13.08 2.46
CA ALA A 218 10.21 -12.06 2.60
C ALA A 218 11.46 -12.62 3.30
N VAL A 219 11.28 -13.38 4.38
CA VAL A 219 12.36 -14.06 5.10
C VAL A 219 13.06 -15.07 4.20
N ALA A 220 12.31 -15.86 3.42
CA ALA A 220 12.88 -16.83 2.48
C ALA A 220 13.75 -16.14 1.41
N ILE A 221 13.26 -15.04 0.81
CA ILE A 221 13.98 -14.26 -0.20
C ILE A 221 15.29 -13.68 0.36
N VAL A 222 15.27 -13.17 1.59
CA VAL A 222 16.47 -12.56 2.21
C VAL A 222 17.45 -13.61 2.71
N SER A 223 16.97 -14.77 3.14
CA SER A 223 17.80 -15.87 3.63
C SER A 223 18.48 -16.65 2.48
N ASP A 224 17.95 -16.57 1.26
CA ASP A 224 18.59 -17.18 0.09
C ASP A 224 19.88 -16.45 -0.30
N ARG A 225 21.01 -17.04 0.10
CA ARG A 225 22.37 -16.55 -0.18
C ARG A 225 22.69 -16.43 -1.67
N LYS A 226 21.92 -17.06 -2.58
CA LYS A 226 22.14 -16.97 -4.03
C LYS A 226 21.88 -15.57 -4.59
N VAL A 227 21.01 -14.79 -3.96
CA VAL A 227 20.69 -13.41 -4.38
C VAL A 227 21.84 -12.43 -4.07
N LEU A 228 22.74 -12.79 -3.16
CA LEU A 228 23.84 -11.93 -2.68
C LEU A 228 25.18 -12.18 -3.39
N LYS A 229 25.29 -13.16 -4.30
CA LYS A 229 26.55 -13.36 -5.03
C LYS A 229 26.71 -12.25 -6.08
N PRO A 230 27.75 -11.40 -5.99
CA PRO A 230 28.08 -10.51 -7.09
C PRO A 230 28.35 -11.36 -8.32
N ARG A 231 27.80 -10.94 -9.47
CA ARG A 231 28.07 -11.56 -10.77
C ARG A 231 29.57 -11.42 -11.00
N THR A 232 30.33 -12.49 -10.76
CA THR A 232 31.73 -12.55 -11.13
C THR A 232 31.80 -12.34 -12.64
N GLN A 233 32.38 -11.21 -13.05
CA GLN A 233 32.72 -10.96 -14.45
C GLN A 233 33.66 -12.09 -14.87
N SER A 234 33.19 -13.01 -15.71
CA SER A 234 34.06 -13.89 -16.47
C SER A 234 34.72 -13.05 -17.55
N THR A 235 36.02 -12.81 -17.37
CA THR A 235 36.97 -12.41 -18.42
C THR A 235 36.91 -13.33 -19.62
#